data_AF-A0A0S8FNC8-F1
#
_entry.id   AF-A0A0S8FNC8-F1
#
_cell.length_a   1.000
_cell.length_b   1.000
_cell.length_c   1.000
_cell.angle_alpha   90.00
_cell.angle_beta   90.00
_cell.angle_gamma   90.00
#
_symmetry.space_group_name_H-M   'P 1'
#
loop_
_entity.id
_entity.type
_entity.pdbx_description
1 polymer ?
#
loop_
_entity_poly.entity_id
_entity_poly.type
_entity_poly.pdbx_seq_one_letter_code
_entity_poly.pdbx_strand_id
1 'polypeptide(L)'
;MLAQPLDYFREEAFAEPDADRLLFGEDVEDLLSRLAQGGPSGPTGEAGEPWPLTPLGQAEERALFRALNYAKSRADELRQELNPRRYVPSGVLRRIEALRGRAETLRERLVRAHLPLAAQVARQHAGAGAGFQETYARARTQLGHLVETFDYRGRARFPRYASLELMKAFARAATPQAGDDA
;
A
#
# COMPACT_ATOMS: atom_id res chain seq x y z
N MET A 1 3.78 -0.06 -20.96
CA MET A 1 3.73 -0.25 -19.50
C MET A 1 2.57 -1.15 -19.02
N LEU A 2 1.94 -1.95 -19.89
CA LEU A 2 0.81 -2.86 -19.58
C LEU A 2 1.25 -4.30 -19.23
N ALA A 3 2.56 -4.57 -19.23
CA ALA A 3 3.09 -5.93 -19.33
C ALA A 3 3.44 -6.61 -17.99
N GLN A 4 3.35 -5.91 -16.86
CA GLN A 4 3.80 -6.48 -15.59
C GLN A 4 2.63 -7.13 -14.84
N PRO A 5 2.79 -8.39 -14.38
CA PRO A 5 1.81 -9.03 -13.51
C PRO A 5 1.72 -8.27 -12.18
N LEU A 6 0.52 -8.23 -11.61
CA LEU A 6 0.31 -7.72 -10.26
C LEU A 6 0.24 -8.90 -9.30
N ASP A 7 0.93 -8.79 -8.18
CA ASP A 7 0.85 -9.80 -7.11
C ASP A 7 -0.44 -9.59 -6.31
N TYR A 8 -1.31 -10.59 -6.20
CA TYR A 8 -2.57 -10.47 -5.46
C TYR A 8 -2.98 -11.81 -4.83
N PHE A 9 -3.82 -11.71 -3.81
CA PHE A 9 -4.41 -12.87 -3.15
C PHE A 9 -5.74 -13.24 -3.81
N ARG A 10 -5.88 -14.49 -4.27
CA ARG A 10 -7.16 -14.97 -4.84
C ARG A 10 -8.25 -15.03 -3.77
N GLU A 11 -9.43 -14.53 -4.13
CA GLU A 11 -10.66 -14.62 -3.34
C GLU A 11 -11.82 -14.93 -4.29
N GLU A 12 -12.62 -15.95 -3.99
CA GLU A 12 -13.74 -16.38 -4.84
C GLU A 12 -14.79 -15.29 -5.01
N ALA A 13 -15.04 -14.50 -3.96
CA ALA A 13 -15.96 -13.36 -3.97
C ALA A 13 -15.60 -12.29 -5.00
N PHE A 14 -14.37 -12.30 -5.54
CA PHE A 14 -13.96 -11.36 -6.58
C PHE A 14 -14.52 -11.75 -7.93
N ALA A 15 -14.88 -13.00 -8.17
CA ALA A 15 -15.44 -13.46 -9.44
C ALA A 15 -16.90 -13.01 -9.64
N GLU A 16 -17.58 -12.57 -8.58
CA GLU A 16 -18.98 -12.18 -8.62
C GLU A 16 -19.25 -10.99 -9.58
N PRO A 17 -20.37 -11.00 -10.32
CA PRO A 17 -20.71 -9.94 -11.29
C PRO A 17 -20.78 -8.53 -10.67
N ASP A 18 -21.21 -8.45 -9.41
CA ASP A 18 -21.39 -7.20 -8.67
C ASP A 18 -20.18 -6.86 -7.77
N ALA A 19 -19.08 -7.60 -7.87
CA ALA A 19 -17.89 -7.38 -7.03
C ALA A 19 -17.34 -5.95 -7.16
N ASP A 20 -17.42 -5.34 -8.34
CA ASP A 20 -16.99 -3.96 -8.56
C ASP A 20 -17.80 -2.97 -7.73
N ARG A 21 -19.11 -3.19 -7.60
CA ARG A 21 -20.02 -2.33 -6.83
C ARG A 21 -19.87 -2.55 -5.33
N LEU A 22 -19.63 -3.79 -4.92
CA LEU A 22 -19.50 -4.16 -3.51
C LEU A 22 -18.14 -3.77 -2.92
N LEU A 23 -17.08 -3.79 -3.73
CA LEU A 23 -15.70 -3.56 -3.28
C LEU A 23 -15.21 -2.13 -3.53
N PHE A 24 -15.89 -1.39 -4.42
CA PHE A 24 -15.74 0.06 -4.58
C PHE A 24 -17.05 0.80 -4.28
N GLY A 25 -17.81 0.31 -3.29
CA GLY A 25 -19.05 0.93 -2.84
C GLY A 25 -18.83 2.28 -2.15
N GLU A 26 -19.94 2.94 -1.80
CA GLU A 26 -19.94 4.27 -1.16
C GLU A 26 -19.02 4.33 0.05
N ASP A 27 -18.99 3.29 0.90
CA ASP A 27 -18.12 3.23 2.07
C ASP A 27 -16.61 3.39 1.74
N VAL A 28 -16.13 2.74 0.67
CA VAL A 28 -14.71 2.79 0.29
C VAL A 28 -14.37 4.14 -0.34
N GLU A 29 -15.25 4.66 -1.19
CA GLU A 29 -15.06 5.98 -1.79
C GLU A 29 -15.12 7.09 -0.73
N ASP A 30 -16.03 7.00 0.25
CA ASP A 30 -16.08 7.91 1.40
C ASP A 30 -14.81 7.84 2.25
N LEU A 31 -14.28 6.64 2.50
CA LEU A 31 -13.00 6.45 3.18
C LEU A 31 -11.85 7.09 2.39
N LEU A 32 -11.81 6.89 1.06
CA LEU A 32 -10.80 7.49 0.20
C LEU A 32 -10.91 9.02 0.18
N SER A 33 -12.11 9.58 0.08
CA SER A 33 -12.38 11.01 0.16
C SER A 33 -11.93 11.59 1.51
N ARG A 34 -12.23 10.91 2.62
CA ARG A 34 -11.83 11.33 3.96
C ARG A 34 -10.30 11.30 4.14
N LEU A 35 -9.64 10.27 3.60
CA LEU A 35 -8.16 10.21 3.55
C LEU A 35 -7.55 11.23 2.58
N ALA A 36 -8.31 11.68 1.57
CA ALA A 36 -7.88 12.69 0.61
C ALA A 36 -7.95 14.11 1.15
N GLN A 37 -9.02 14.43 1.87
CA GLN A 37 -9.20 15.72 2.54
C GLN A 37 -8.17 15.92 3.66
N GLY A 38 -7.68 14.81 4.23
CA GLY A 38 -6.71 14.83 5.33
C GLY A 38 -7.39 15.21 6.65
N GLY A 39 -6.81 14.73 7.76
CA GLY A 39 -7.13 15.29 9.08
C GLY A 39 -6.56 16.71 9.21
N PRO A 40 -6.88 17.45 10.29
CA PRO A 40 -6.17 18.69 10.59
C PRO A 40 -4.67 18.40 10.55
N SER A 41 -3.95 19.10 9.67
CA SER A 41 -2.50 19.01 9.61
C SER A 41 -1.98 19.33 11.00
N GLY A 42 -1.36 18.34 11.66
CA GLY A 42 -0.55 18.61 12.84
C GLY A 42 0.54 19.63 12.50
N PRO A 43 1.24 20.20 13.49
CA PRO A 43 2.41 21.03 13.22
C PRO A 43 3.31 20.28 12.23
N THR A 44 3.79 20.96 11.19
CA THR A 44 4.67 20.40 10.17
C THR A 44 5.77 19.63 10.89
N GLY A 45 5.71 18.30 10.86
CA GLY A 45 6.67 17.47 11.56
C GLY A 45 8.06 17.69 10.95
N GLU A 46 9.10 17.21 11.62
CA GLU A 46 10.48 17.29 11.09
C GLU A 46 10.60 16.76 9.65
N ALA A 47 9.68 15.88 9.20
CA ALA A 47 9.59 15.35 7.84
C ALA A 47 9.10 16.33 6.75
N GLY A 48 8.68 17.56 7.09
CA GLY A 48 8.23 18.57 6.10
C GLY A 48 6.89 18.28 5.41
N GLU A 49 6.28 17.12 5.64
CA GLU A 49 4.97 16.74 5.09
C GLU A 49 3.89 16.77 6.20
N PRO A 50 2.71 17.38 5.96
CA PRO A 50 1.58 17.28 6.88
C PRO A 50 1.09 15.83 6.92
N TRP A 51 1.06 15.22 8.10
CA TRP A 51 0.52 13.87 8.27
C TRP A 51 -0.97 13.95 8.57
N PRO A 52 -1.81 13.14 7.90
CA PRO A 52 -3.20 13.03 8.27
C PRO A 52 -3.32 12.34 9.64
N LEU A 53 -3.91 13.02 10.62
CA LEU A 53 -4.23 12.47 11.96
C LEU A 53 -5.48 11.58 11.95
N THR A 54 -5.78 10.91 10.83
CA THR A 54 -6.98 10.07 10.70
C THR A 54 -6.59 8.60 10.85
N PRO A 55 -6.49 8.05 12.08
CA PRO A 55 -6.17 6.65 12.26
C PRO A 55 -7.28 5.79 11.65
N LEU A 56 -6.89 4.78 10.86
CA LEU A 56 -7.83 3.82 10.31
C LEU A 56 -8.28 2.83 11.39
N GLY A 57 -9.59 2.64 11.49
CA GLY A 57 -10.18 1.55 12.25
C GLY A 57 -9.86 0.19 11.58
N GLN A 58 -10.01 -0.90 12.34
CA GLN A 58 -9.70 -2.25 11.82
C GLN A 58 -10.58 -2.62 10.60
N ALA A 59 -11.86 -2.28 10.63
CA ALA A 59 -12.77 -2.55 9.52
C ALA A 59 -12.42 -1.73 8.27
N GLU A 60 -12.10 -0.44 8.45
CA GLU A 60 -11.69 0.48 7.37
C GLU A 60 -10.39 0.03 6.72
N GLU A 61 -9.38 -0.32 7.53
CA GLU A 61 -8.10 -0.88 7.09
C GLU A 61 -8.34 -2.14 6.24
N ARG A 62 -9.15 -3.07 6.74
CA ARG A 62 -9.50 -4.30 6.01
C ARG A 62 -10.24 -4.02 4.70
N ALA A 63 -11.18 -3.07 4.69
CA ALA A 63 -11.92 -2.70 3.49
C ALA A 63 -11.00 -2.14 2.40
N LEU A 64 -10.07 -1.23 2.78
CA LEU A 64 -9.10 -0.64 1.84
C LEU A 64 -8.12 -1.68 1.29
N PHE A 65 -7.59 -2.59 2.12
CA PHE A 65 -6.72 -3.66 1.63
C PHE A 65 -7.47 -4.65 0.73
N ARG A 66 -8.72 -4.96 1.05
CA ARG A 66 -9.57 -5.82 0.20
C ARG A 66 -9.83 -5.16 -1.16
N ALA A 67 -10.17 -3.87 -1.17
CA ALA A 67 -10.36 -3.10 -2.40
C ALA A 67 -9.07 -3.01 -3.23
N LEU A 68 -7.91 -2.83 -2.59
CA LEU A 68 -6.61 -2.85 -3.26
C LEU A 68 -6.35 -4.20 -3.92
N ASN A 69 -6.56 -5.28 -3.18
CA ASN A 69 -6.37 -6.64 -3.67
C ASN A 69 -7.29 -6.96 -4.85
N TYR A 70 -8.54 -6.51 -4.78
CA TYR A 70 -9.51 -6.65 -5.87
C TYR A 70 -9.13 -5.87 -7.13
N ALA A 71 -8.72 -4.61 -6.97
CA ALA A 71 -8.25 -3.78 -8.08
C ALA A 71 -7.09 -4.46 -8.82
N LYS A 72 -6.14 -5.04 -8.06
CA LYS A 72 -4.99 -5.77 -8.61
C LYS A 72 -5.42 -7.07 -9.29
N SER A 73 -6.30 -7.86 -8.68
CA SER A 73 -6.76 -9.13 -9.25
C SER A 73 -7.51 -8.92 -10.55
N ARG A 74 -8.48 -8.00 -10.59
CA ARG A 74 -9.28 -7.71 -11.79
C ARG A 74 -8.44 -7.14 -12.92
N ALA A 75 -7.48 -6.27 -12.61
CA ALA A 75 -6.56 -5.75 -13.61
C ALA A 75 -5.71 -6.87 -14.23
N ASP A 76 -5.25 -7.82 -13.43
CA ASP A 76 -4.44 -8.93 -13.92
C ASP A 76 -5.27 -9.98 -14.67
N GLU A 77 -6.48 -10.29 -14.21
CA GLU A 77 -7.44 -11.16 -14.92
C GLU A 77 -7.74 -10.62 -16.32
N LEU A 78 -8.13 -9.36 -16.43
CA LEU A 78 -8.37 -8.70 -17.72
C LEU A 78 -7.11 -8.68 -18.60
N ARG A 79 -5.92 -8.52 -18.00
CA ARG A 79 -4.63 -8.58 -18.70
C ARG A 79 -4.35 -9.98 -19.25
N GLN A 80 -4.67 -11.03 -18.50
CA GLN A 80 -4.47 -12.43 -18.92
C GLN A 80 -5.41 -12.82 -20.08
N GLU A 81 -6.60 -12.22 -20.15
CA GLU A 81 -7.53 -12.40 -21.26
C GLU A 81 -7.07 -11.70 -22.56
N LEU A 82 -6.13 -10.74 -22.47
CA LEU A 82 -5.59 -10.06 -23.64
C LEU A 82 -4.76 -11.03 -24.49
N ASN A 83 -5.21 -11.26 -25.72
CA ASN A 83 -4.43 -11.95 -26.72
C ASN A 83 -3.68 -10.92 -27.60
N PRO A 84 -2.35 -10.80 -27.51
CA PRO A 84 -1.58 -9.81 -28.26
C PRO A 84 -1.59 -10.06 -29.78
N ARG A 85 -2.03 -11.25 -30.23
CA ARG A 85 -2.17 -11.61 -31.65
C ARG A 85 -3.56 -11.30 -32.21
N ARG A 86 -4.48 -10.78 -31.38
CA ARG A 86 -5.84 -10.40 -31.79
C ARG A 86 -6.09 -8.92 -31.54
N TYR A 87 -7.12 -8.40 -32.19
CA TYR A 87 -7.63 -7.07 -31.89
C TYR A 87 -8.08 -7.00 -30.43
N VAL A 88 -7.52 -6.04 -29.68
CA VAL A 88 -7.90 -5.75 -28.31
C VAL A 88 -8.85 -4.54 -28.33
N PRO A 89 -10.08 -4.67 -27.82
CA PRO A 89 -10.99 -3.53 -27.73
C PRO A 89 -10.41 -2.44 -26.81
N SER A 90 -10.44 -1.19 -27.28
CA SER A 90 -9.94 -0.04 -26.50
C SER A 90 -10.62 0.10 -25.13
N GLY A 91 -11.89 -0.31 -25.01
CA GLY A 91 -12.62 -0.33 -23.75
C GLY A 91 -11.97 -1.21 -22.67
N VAL A 92 -11.41 -2.37 -23.06
CA VAL A 92 -10.74 -3.28 -22.12
C VAL A 92 -9.44 -2.66 -21.61
N LEU A 93 -8.65 -2.05 -22.51
CA LEU A 93 -7.42 -1.33 -22.13
C LEU A 93 -7.70 -0.19 -21.13
N ARG A 94 -8.71 0.64 -21.41
CA ARG A 94 -9.12 1.70 -20.47
C ARG A 94 -9.56 1.14 -19.13
N ARG A 95 -10.24 -0.02 -19.10
CA ARG A 95 -10.68 -0.66 -17.85
C ARG A 95 -9.49 -1.12 -17.02
N ILE A 96 -8.49 -1.74 -17.64
CA ILE A 96 -7.25 -2.15 -16.98
C ILE A 96 -6.53 -0.92 -16.41
N GLU A 97 -6.40 0.16 -17.20
CA GLU A 97 -5.76 1.40 -16.73
C GLU A 97 -6.51 2.03 -15.55
N ALA A 98 -7.85 2.06 -15.60
CA ALA A 98 -8.66 2.56 -14.49
C ALA A 98 -8.48 1.72 -13.21
N LEU A 99 -8.45 0.40 -13.31
CA LEU A 99 -8.22 -0.50 -12.17
C LEU A 99 -6.82 -0.33 -11.59
N ARG A 100 -5.79 -0.18 -12.44
CA ARG A 100 -4.42 0.10 -11.99
C ARG A 100 -4.30 1.46 -11.32
N GLY A 101 -4.94 2.49 -11.87
CA GLY A 101 -4.99 3.82 -11.25
C GLY A 101 -5.70 3.80 -9.89
N ARG A 102 -6.77 3.01 -9.76
CA ARG A 102 -7.45 2.77 -8.47
C ARG A 102 -6.55 2.03 -7.47
N ALA A 103 -5.88 0.97 -7.90
CA ALA A 103 -4.93 0.24 -7.05
C ALA A 103 -3.83 1.17 -6.53
N GLU A 104 -3.29 2.03 -7.40
CA GLU A 104 -2.27 3.01 -7.02
C GLU A 104 -2.82 4.04 -6.03
N THR A 105 -4.02 4.56 -6.26
CA THR A 105 -4.68 5.49 -5.34
C THR A 105 -4.88 4.85 -3.96
N LEU A 106 -5.41 3.62 -3.91
CA LEU A 106 -5.60 2.87 -2.66
C LEU A 106 -4.28 2.65 -1.92
N ARG A 107 -3.23 2.26 -2.64
CA ARG A 107 -1.88 2.06 -2.11
C ARG A 107 -1.33 3.34 -1.50
N GLU A 108 -1.38 4.46 -2.22
CA GLU A 108 -0.92 5.76 -1.73
C GLU A 108 -1.67 6.20 -0.48
N ARG A 109 -2.99 5.99 -0.42
CA ARG A 109 -3.82 6.32 0.74
C ARG A 109 -3.47 5.46 1.95
N LEU A 110 -3.29 4.16 1.76
CA LEU A 110 -2.85 3.23 2.80
C LEU A 110 -1.45 3.58 3.33
N VAL A 111 -0.51 3.93 2.45
CA VAL A 111 0.83 4.39 2.86
C VAL A 111 0.73 5.69 3.66
N ARG A 112 -0.01 6.68 3.16
CA ARG A 112 -0.19 7.98 3.83
C ARG A 112 -0.81 7.84 5.23
N ALA A 113 -1.81 6.99 5.38
CA ALA A 113 -2.44 6.71 6.66
C ALA A 113 -1.48 6.11 7.71
N HIS A 114 -0.39 5.47 7.27
CA HIS A 114 0.59 4.81 8.13
C HIS A 114 1.94 5.53 8.21
N LEU A 115 2.09 6.73 7.62
CA LEU A 115 3.32 7.54 7.76
C LEU A 115 3.70 7.84 9.22
N PRO A 116 2.77 8.11 10.15
CA PRO A 116 3.13 8.32 11.56
C PRO A 116 3.87 7.11 12.18
N LEU A 117 3.52 5.88 11.76
CA LEU A 117 4.22 4.67 12.19
C LEU A 117 5.65 4.62 11.65
N ALA A 118 5.83 4.92 10.36
CA ALA A 118 7.15 4.97 9.74
C ALA A 118 8.07 5.98 10.45
N ALA A 119 7.52 7.15 10.79
CA ALA A 119 8.26 8.17 11.53
C ALA A 119 8.57 7.77 12.98
N GLN A 120 7.65 7.10 13.66
CA GLN A 120 7.91 6.55 14.99
C GLN A 120 9.08 5.56 14.97
N VAL A 121 9.09 4.63 14.00
CA VAL A 121 10.19 3.66 13.85
C VAL A 121 11.49 4.36 13.46
N ALA A 122 11.43 5.35 12.56
CA ALA A 122 12.60 6.13 12.16
C ALA A 122 13.24 6.86 13.34
N ARG A 123 12.44 7.48 14.24
CA ARG A 123 12.97 8.12 15.46
C ARG A 123 13.72 7.16 16.37
N GLN A 124 13.30 5.91 16.43
CA GLN A 124 13.97 4.88 17.24
C GLN A 124 15.32 4.45 16.64
N HIS A 125 15.52 4.64 15.34
CA HIS A 125 16.70 4.16 14.60
C HIS A 125 17.60 5.27 14.05
N ALA A 126 17.17 6.54 14.11
CA ALA A 126 17.92 7.72 13.69
C ALA A 126 19.01 8.12 14.71
N GLY A 127 19.76 7.15 15.26
CA GLY A 127 20.89 7.40 16.17
C GLY A 127 21.96 8.31 15.55
N ALA A 128 23.09 8.51 16.24
CA ALA A 128 24.11 9.53 15.88
C ALA A 128 24.75 9.45 14.48
N GLY A 129 24.39 8.48 13.63
CA GLY A 129 24.94 8.26 12.28
C GLY A 129 24.03 8.73 11.14
N ALA A 130 22.83 8.17 10.99
CA ALA A 130 21.91 8.49 9.89
C ALA A 130 20.90 9.55 10.33
N GLY A 131 20.79 10.64 9.58
CA GLY A 131 19.82 11.70 9.86
C GLY A 131 18.39 11.17 9.84
N PHE A 132 17.50 11.76 10.65
CA PHE A 132 16.08 11.39 10.70
C PHE A 132 15.43 11.35 9.31
N GLN A 133 15.77 12.30 8.43
CA GLN A 133 15.22 12.37 7.06
C GLN A 133 15.54 11.14 6.22
N GLU A 134 16.78 10.67 6.25
CA GLU A 134 17.23 9.50 5.49
C GLU A 134 16.54 8.23 6.03
N THR A 135 16.51 8.09 7.35
CA THR A 135 15.86 6.96 8.03
C THR A 135 14.36 6.96 7.73
N TYR A 136 13.70 8.12 7.74
CA TYR A 136 12.29 8.27 7.42
C TYR A 136 12.00 7.96 5.94
N ALA A 137 12.80 8.47 5.01
CA ALA A 137 12.67 8.17 3.58
C ALA A 137 12.77 6.66 3.32
N ARG A 138 13.73 5.99 3.97
CA ARG A 138 13.86 4.53 3.91
C ARG A 138 12.64 3.81 4.51
N ALA A 139 12.16 4.24 5.67
CA ALA A 139 10.97 3.67 6.30
C ALA A 139 9.74 3.79 5.40
N ARG A 140 9.56 4.94 4.74
CA ARG A 140 8.44 5.19 3.83
C ARG A 140 8.48 4.30 2.59
N THR A 141 9.67 4.09 2.00
CA THR A 141 9.85 3.15 0.88
C THR A 141 9.49 1.73 1.32
N GLN A 142 10.01 1.28 2.46
CA GLN A 142 9.69 -0.05 2.99
C GLN A 142 8.20 -0.21 3.32
N LEU A 143 7.57 0.82 3.87
CA LEU A 143 6.14 0.82 4.15
C LEU A 143 5.31 0.62 2.88
N GLY A 144 5.71 1.22 1.75
CA GLY A 144 5.10 0.99 0.44
C GLY A 144 5.10 -0.49 0.04
N HIS A 145 6.26 -1.15 0.16
CA HIS A 145 6.38 -2.59 -0.12
C HIS A 145 5.53 -3.45 0.83
N LEU A 146 5.43 -3.06 2.09
CA LEU A 146 4.60 -3.78 3.07
C LEU A 146 3.11 -3.64 2.74
N VAL A 147 2.64 -2.47 2.30
CA VAL A 147 1.26 -2.29 1.84
C VAL A 147 0.96 -3.17 0.63
N GLU A 148 1.90 -3.31 -0.30
CA GLU A 148 1.70 -4.09 -1.52
C GLU A 148 1.59 -5.61 -1.28
N THR A 149 2.26 -6.11 -0.24
CA THR A 149 2.44 -7.53 0.05
C THR A 149 1.64 -8.01 1.26
N PHE A 150 0.96 -7.12 1.98
CA PHE A 150 0.23 -7.48 3.19
C PHE A 150 -1.02 -8.32 2.90
N ASP A 151 -1.11 -9.49 3.54
CA ASP A 151 -2.31 -10.32 3.51
C ASP A 151 -3.30 -9.90 4.61
N TYR A 152 -4.31 -9.12 4.22
CA TYR A 152 -5.37 -8.63 5.11
C TYR A 152 -6.33 -9.72 5.63
N ARG A 153 -6.23 -10.96 5.11
CA ARG A 153 -7.00 -12.12 5.61
C ARG A 153 -6.34 -12.74 6.83
N GLY A 154 -5.08 -12.38 7.10
CA GLY A 154 -4.35 -12.78 8.29
C GLY A 154 -4.96 -12.26 9.59
N ARG A 155 -4.51 -12.80 10.71
CA ARG A 155 -5.00 -12.43 12.06
C ARG A 155 -4.38 -11.14 12.60
N ALA A 156 -3.25 -10.70 12.04
CA ALA A 156 -2.53 -9.53 12.51
C ALA A 156 -3.03 -8.25 11.83
N ARG A 157 -3.18 -7.18 12.62
CA ARG A 157 -3.41 -5.83 12.09
C ARG A 157 -2.18 -5.31 11.35
N PHE A 158 -2.40 -4.49 10.32
CA PHE A 158 -1.31 -3.94 9.51
C PHE A 158 -0.30 -3.12 10.32
N PRO A 159 -0.68 -2.19 11.22
CA PRO A 159 0.29 -1.45 12.04
C PRO A 159 1.23 -2.34 12.85
N ARG A 160 0.70 -3.45 13.41
CA ARG A 160 1.49 -4.41 14.18
C ARG A 160 2.48 -5.15 13.29
N TYR A 161 2.01 -5.64 12.15
CA TYR A 161 2.85 -6.31 11.16
C TYR A 161 3.94 -5.37 10.63
N ALA A 162 3.55 -4.18 10.17
CA ALA A 162 4.45 -3.20 9.58
C ALA A 162 5.51 -2.71 10.56
N SER A 163 5.16 -2.49 11.83
CA SER A 163 6.12 -2.12 12.87
C SER A 163 7.22 -3.18 13.02
N LEU A 164 6.85 -4.46 13.07
CA LEU A 164 7.80 -5.58 13.17
C LEU A 164 8.72 -5.66 11.95
N GLU A 165 8.17 -5.56 10.75
CA GLU A 165 8.97 -5.64 9.52
C GLU A 165 9.88 -4.43 9.32
N LEU A 166 9.43 -3.22 9.68
CA LEU A 166 10.27 -2.03 9.65
C LEU A 166 11.44 -2.15 10.65
N MET A 167 11.17 -2.56 11.90
CA MET A 167 12.23 -2.78 12.90
C MET A 167 13.26 -3.81 12.43
N LYS A 168 12.82 -4.95 11.86
CA LYS A 168 13.73 -5.95 11.28
C LYS A 168 14.58 -5.38 10.15
N ALA A 169 13.98 -4.59 9.26
CA ALA A 169 14.69 -3.98 8.13
C ALA A 169 15.80 -3.03 8.62
N PHE A 170 15.53 -2.23 9.66
CA PHE A 170 16.54 -1.36 10.25
C PHE A 170 17.62 -2.11 11.02
N ALA A 171 17.28 -3.16 11.77
CA ALA A 171 18.26 -3.98 12.47
C ALA A 171 19.24 -4.67 11.50
N ARG A 172 18.74 -5.18 10.36
CA ARG A 172 19.58 -5.75 9.31
C ARG A 172 20.54 -4.73 8.70
N ALA A 173 20.07 -3.50 8.52
CA ALA A 173 20.89 -2.42 7.96
C ALA A 173 21.98 -1.91 8.91
N ALA A 174 21.76 -2.03 10.23
CA ALA A 174 22.71 -1.60 11.24
C ALA A 174 23.83 -2.63 11.50
N THR A 175 23.66 -3.87 11.03
CA THR A 175 24.70 -4.90 11.16
C THR A 175 25.66 -4.76 9.98
N PRO A 176 26.95 -4.45 10.19
CA PRO A 176 27.94 -4.50 9.12
C PRO A 176 27.93 -5.91 8.54
N GLN A 177 27.92 -6.02 7.22
CA GLN A 177 28.03 -7.32 6.55
C GLN A 177 29.38 -7.93 6.93
N ALA A 178 29.37 -8.79 7.95
CA ALA A 178 30.56 -9.46 8.42
C ALA A 178 30.93 -10.55 7.42
N GLY A 179 32.01 -10.30 6.68
CA GLY A 179 32.78 -11.32 5.96
C GLY A 179 32.21 -11.74 4.62
N ASP A 180 32.71 -11.13 3.55
CA ASP A 180 32.95 -11.86 2.30
C ASP A 180 34.26 -11.34 1.71
N ASP A 181 35.35 -11.59 2.44
CA ASP A 181 36.73 -11.55 1.96
C ASP A 181 37.42 -12.78 2.56
N ALA A 182 37.37 -13.89 1.83
CA ALA A 182 38.18 -15.09 2.05
C ALA A 182 38.71 -15.59 0.70
#